data_AF-A0A7M1ZWS6-F1
#
_entry.id   AF-A0A7M1ZWS6-F1
#
_cell.length_a   1.000
_cell.length_b   1.000
_cell.length_c   1.000
_cell.angle_alpha   90.00
_cell.angle_beta   90.00
_cell.angle_gamma   90.00
#
_symmetry.space_group_name_H-M   'P 1'
#
loop_
_entity.id
_entity.type
_entity.pdbx_description
1 polymer ?
#
loop_
_entity_poly.entity_id
_entity_poly.type
_entity_poly.pdbx_seq_one_letter_code
_entity_poly.pdbx_strand_id
1 'polypeptide(L)'
;MKDFFDRWKDMLVRVGALPVAFLGIGLYRAWLATFFRYDAFPTIDFFDYALFEGAIGVASFAVVFLARRITPLWSNRVAVGLTAVSMVGGSMLCVVACFWVQIAALKYAGLVLAGAGLGLLILMWTEFFGSLNPMRVAAYYAGAIFLGEILKWLFSGLDPAYIAVFSVVLPLVSLDWVRRSMKRLPDIDLPKPMGKAGLSEVPWKPIALMGICTFATGFGVLPDQPLVAGNIVGTMLVAAFVFFGVLSSSKWFNFDTIYQLAFPLMIVGLLLIAPQFSLDSQTAAGCYDAGYTMLSIFIMIVLSNIAYRFGISAAWLNGIERGIRYLVEAGGWSLFALTSLYLPQDAVTMVHLGIVAIVALAFAVLFFTEKRLSAKWGISLKQSSDGDDVFSPGLLAMRVSDLSREHSLSPREEEVLQLLARKGTSTQIEENLFVARGTVKAHTSRIYRKLGVHSRDELYELLGIED
;
A
#
# COMPACT_ATOMS: atom_id res chain seq x y z
N MET A 1 27.95 -15.39 -17.10
CA MET A 1 28.44 -14.73 -15.86
C MET A 1 28.68 -13.23 -16.04
N LYS A 2 29.38 -12.77 -17.08
CA LYS A 2 29.59 -11.33 -17.36
C LYS A 2 28.28 -10.51 -17.43
N ASP A 3 27.30 -10.99 -18.21
CA ASP A 3 25.94 -10.42 -18.29
C ASP A 3 25.19 -10.37 -16.94
N PHE A 4 25.50 -11.25 -16.00
CA PHE A 4 24.89 -11.24 -14.67
C PHE A 4 25.51 -10.14 -13.81
N PHE A 5 26.84 -10.04 -13.78
CA PHE A 5 27.54 -8.99 -13.03
C PHE A 5 27.24 -7.59 -13.57
N ASP A 6 27.17 -7.42 -14.90
CA ASP A 6 26.84 -6.13 -15.51
C ASP A 6 25.39 -5.70 -15.18
N ARG A 7 24.44 -6.65 -15.20
CA ARG A 7 23.06 -6.40 -14.74
C ARG A 7 22.98 -5.97 -13.28
N TRP A 8 23.73 -6.63 -12.39
CA TRP A 8 23.75 -6.29 -10.96
C TRP A 8 24.44 -4.95 -10.69
N LYS A 9 25.47 -4.61 -11.47
CA LYS A 9 26.13 -3.31 -11.38
C LYS A 9 25.16 -2.17 -11.78
N ASP A 10 24.46 -2.33 -12.91
CA ASP A 10 23.43 -1.38 -13.34
C ASP A 10 22.29 -1.28 -12.30
N MET A 11 21.92 -2.40 -11.69
CA MET A 11 20.94 -2.45 -10.62
C MET A 11 21.38 -1.63 -9.41
N LEU A 12 22.60 -1.81 -8.93
CA LEU A 12 23.14 -1.07 -7.77
C LEU A 12 23.26 0.43 -8.04
N VAL A 13 23.63 0.82 -9.26
CA VAL A 13 23.65 2.23 -9.67
C VAL A 13 22.23 2.82 -9.63
N ARG A 14 21.22 2.08 -10.11
CA ARG A 14 19.82 2.52 -10.05
C ARG A 14 19.32 2.63 -8.61
N VAL A 15 19.69 1.70 -7.73
CA VAL A 15 19.36 1.75 -6.30
C VAL A 15 19.98 2.98 -5.64
N GLY A 16 21.25 3.28 -5.93
CA GLY A 16 21.94 4.46 -5.39
C GLY A 16 21.36 5.80 -5.89
N ALA A 17 20.69 5.79 -7.04
CA ALA A 17 20.01 6.97 -7.59
C ALA A 17 18.60 7.20 -6.99
N LEU A 18 18.06 6.24 -6.22
CA LEU A 18 16.71 6.36 -5.67
C LEU A 18 16.64 7.49 -4.61
N PRO A 19 15.70 8.44 -4.75
CA PRO A 19 15.37 9.39 -3.70
C PRO A 19 15.08 8.71 -2.35
N VAL A 20 15.98 8.85 -1.38
CA VAL A 20 15.73 8.38 0.00
C VAL A 20 14.42 8.95 0.56
N ALA A 21 14.08 10.18 0.16
CA ALA A 21 12.82 10.83 0.51
C ALA A 21 11.57 9.99 0.18
N PHE A 22 11.60 9.12 -0.84
CA PHE A 22 10.45 8.29 -1.22
C PHE A 22 10.17 7.15 -0.22
N LEU A 23 11.07 6.91 0.73
CA LEU A 23 10.98 5.84 1.71
C LEU A 23 10.34 6.26 3.04
N GLY A 24 9.69 7.43 3.10
CA GLY A 24 9.21 8.00 4.37
C GLY A 24 8.05 7.23 5.02
N ILE A 25 7.43 6.30 4.31
CA ILE A 25 6.54 5.29 4.91
C ILE A 25 7.25 4.47 5.99
N GLY A 26 8.54 4.16 5.80
CA GLY A 26 9.35 3.47 6.79
C GLY A 26 9.45 4.25 8.11
N LEU A 27 9.52 5.59 8.03
CA LEU A 27 9.62 6.46 9.19
C LEU A 27 8.33 6.43 10.02
N TYR A 28 7.15 6.56 9.39
CA TYR A 28 5.91 6.50 10.16
C TYR A 28 5.61 5.08 10.67
N ARG A 29 6.03 4.03 9.95
CA ARG A 29 5.93 2.64 10.43
C ARG A 29 6.78 2.40 11.67
N ALA A 30 8.00 2.94 11.67
CA ALA A 30 8.87 2.90 12.85
C ALA A 30 8.31 3.75 13.99
N TRP A 31 7.74 4.91 13.68
CA TRP A 31 7.04 5.76 14.64
C TRP A 31 5.86 5.05 15.30
N LEU A 32 5.01 4.34 14.54
CA LEU A 32 3.89 3.58 15.10
C LEU A 32 4.38 2.52 16.12
N ALA A 33 5.49 1.86 15.79
CA ALA A 33 6.12 0.90 16.70
C ALA A 33 6.62 1.53 18.00
N THR A 34 6.93 2.84 18.04
CA THR A 34 7.37 3.48 19.29
C THR A 34 6.30 3.47 20.38
N PHE A 35 5.01 3.56 20.02
CA PHE A 35 3.91 3.58 21.00
C PHE A 35 3.46 2.18 21.43
N PHE A 36 3.42 1.26 20.47
CA PHE A 36 2.74 -0.03 20.65
C PHE A 36 3.70 -1.21 20.65
N ARG A 37 5.01 -0.97 20.51
CA ARG A 37 6.05 -1.99 20.57
C ARG A 37 7.15 -1.48 21.52
N TYR A 38 7.93 -2.41 22.07
CA TYR A 38 9.07 -2.18 22.97
C TYR A 38 8.73 -1.84 24.44
N ASP A 39 7.46 -1.85 24.83
CA ASP A 39 7.03 -1.48 26.20
C ASP A 39 7.56 -0.11 26.66
N ALA A 40 7.89 0.77 25.70
CA ALA A 40 8.47 2.08 25.98
C ALA A 40 7.47 3.01 26.69
N PHE A 41 6.18 2.80 26.47
CA PHE A 41 5.09 3.52 27.12
C PHE A 41 4.30 2.55 28.01
N PRO A 42 4.61 2.48 29.32
CA PRO A 42 4.16 1.40 30.20
C PRO A 42 2.65 1.37 30.46
N THR A 43 1.93 2.45 30.15
CA THR A 43 0.49 2.57 30.37
C THR A 43 -0.34 2.40 29.10
N ILE A 44 0.28 2.03 27.97
CA ILE A 44 -0.39 1.79 26.70
C ILE A 44 -0.75 0.30 26.58
N ASP A 45 -2.02 0.00 26.37
CA ASP A 45 -2.56 -1.35 26.26
C ASP A 45 -3.26 -1.63 24.91
N PHE A 46 -3.90 -2.79 24.80
CA PHE A 46 -4.67 -3.17 23.60
C PHE A 46 -5.83 -2.20 23.30
N PHE A 47 -6.55 -1.70 24.30
CA PHE A 47 -7.66 -0.78 24.08
C PHE A 47 -7.17 0.58 23.59
N ASP A 48 -5.99 1.00 24.04
CA ASP A 48 -5.31 2.18 23.50
C ASP A 48 -4.95 2.03 22.02
N TYR A 49 -4.47 0.85 21.62
CA TYR A 49 -4.22 0.52 20.21
C TYR A 49 -5.53 0.54 19.38
N ALA A 50 -6.59 -0.10 19.89
CA ALA A 50 -7.89 -0.10 19.22
C ALA A 50 -8.49 1.32 19.07
N LEU A 51 -8.34 2.17 20.09
CA LEU A 51 -8.75 3.58 20.04
C LEU A 51 -7.96 4.35 18.99
N PHE A 52 -6.64 4.14 18.95
CA PHE A 52 -5.74 4.78 18.00
C PHE A 52 -6.06 4.39 16.54
N GLU A 53 -6.25 3.10 16.26
CA GLU A 53 -6.65 2.62 14.94
C GLU A 53 -8.05 3.09 14.55
N GLY A 54 -8.98 3.14 15.51
CA GLY A 54 -10.30 3.74 15.34
C GLY A 54 -10.21 5.21 14.90
N ALA A 55 -9.31 5.99 15.51
CA ALA A 55 -9.08 7.39 15.14
C ALA A 55 -8.53 7.52 13.71
N ILE A 56 -7.66 6.62 13.26
CA ILE A 56 -7.19 6.57 11.86
C ILE A 56 -8.36 6.30 10.91
N GLY A 57 -9.21 5.32 11.24
CA GLY A 57 -10.39 4.99 10.44
C GLY A 57 -11.36 6.17 10.30
N VAL A 58 -11.69 6.85 11.41
CA VAL A 58 -12.56 8.03 11.44
C VAL A 58 -11.96 9.18 10.63
N ALA A 59 -10.67 9.47 10.80
CA ALA A 59 -9.98 10.51 10.03
C ALA A 59 -9.97 10.19 8.52
N SER A 60 -9.79 8.91 8.17
CA SER A 60 -9.82 8.46 6.78
C SER A 60 -11.20 8.68 6.15
N PHE A 61 -12.28 8.31 6.83
CA PHE A 61 -13.64 8.59 6.36
C PHE A 61 -13.94 10.10 6.30
N ALA A 62 -13.48 10.89 7.27
CA ALA A 62 -13.64 12.34 7.22
C ALA A 62 -13.00 12.94 5.97
N VAL A 63 -11.81 12.46 5.58
CA VAL A 63 -11.18 12.84 4.31
C VAL A 63 -12.01 12.41 3.12
N VAL A 64 -12.57 11.20 3.10
CA VAL A 64 -13.45 10.72 2.01
C VAL A 64 -14.64 11.66 1.81
N PHE A 65 -15.33 12.06 2.88
CA PHE A 65 -16.48 12.97 2.81
C PHE A 65 -16.09 14.39 2.37
N LEU A 66 -14.91 14.85 2.80
CA LEU A 66 -14.41 16.20 2.50
C LEU A 66 -13.52 16.25 1.26
N ALA A 67 -13.27 15.13 0.58
CA ALA A 67 -12.22 14.97 -0.43
C ALA A 67 -12.30 16.03 -1.53
N ARG A 68 -13.51 16.35 -2.00
CA ARG A 68 -13.77 17.39 -3.02
C ARG A 68 -13.25 18.78 -2.64
N ARG A 69 -13.17 19.09 -1.35
CA ARG A 69 -12.74 20.41 -0.86
C ARG A 69 -11.27 20.44 -0.45
N ILE A 70 -10.75 19.32 0.04
CA ILE A 70 -9.44 19.30 0.69
C ILE A 70 -8.34 18.64 -0.14
N THR A 71 -8.70 17.83 -1.14
CA THR A 71 -7.71 17.18 -2.03
C THR A 71 -7.29 18.12 -3.16
N PRO A 72 -6.00 18.13 -3.54
CA PRO A 72 -4.93 17.28 -3.02
C PRO A 72 -4.41 17.71 -1.64
N LEU A 73 -4.24 16.74 -0.74
CA LEU A 73 -3.87 16.96 0.66
C LEU A 73 -2.46 17.53 0.80
N TRP A 74 -1.53 17.10 -0.06
CA TRP A 74 -0.12 17.50 0.03
C TRP A 74 0.11 19.01 -0.15
N SER A 75 -0.72 19.67 -0.97
CA SER A 75 -0.63 21.11 -1.27
C SER A 75 -1.48 21.96 -0.32
N ASN A 76 -2.47 21.35 0.34
CA ASN A 76 -3.34 22.01 1.28
C ASN A 76 -2.60 22.33 2.60
N ARG A 77 -2.28 23.61 2.80
CA ARG A 77 -1.54 24.09 3.98
C ARG A 77 -2.24 23.75 5.30
N VAL A 78 -3.58 23.76 5.32
CA VAL A 78 -4.36 23.44 6.52
C VAL A 78 -4.26 21.95 6.82
N ALA A 79 -4.44 21.08 5.82
CA ALA A 79 -4.33 19.64 6.01
C ALA A 79 -2.93 19.24 6.51
N VAL A 80 -1.88 19.84 5.95
CA VAL A 80 -0.52 19.57 6.41
C VAL A 80 -0.23 20.15 7.79
N GLY A 81 -0.67 21.38 8.06
CA GLY A 81 -0.54 21.97 9.40
C GLY A 81 -1.25 21.11 10.46
N LEU A 82 -2.48 20.67 10.16
CA LEU A 82 -3.25 19.79 11.02
C LEU A 82 -2.54 18.45 11.24
N THR A 83 -1.97 17.85 10.20
CA THR A 83 -1.19 16.60 10.29
C THR A 83 0.00 16.78 11.23
N ALA A 84 0.80 17.85 11.06
CA ALA A 84 1.95 18.12 11.91
C ALA A 84 1.54 18.33 13.37
N VAL A 85 0.56 19.21 13.61
CA VAL A 85 0.10 19.55 14.96
C VAL A 85 -0.52 18.35 15.67
N SER A 86 -1.34 17.56 14.97
CA SER A 86 -2.00 16.40 15.56
C SER A 86 -1.04 15.26 15.88
N MET A 87 -0.09 14.94 14.99
CA MET A 87 0.90 13.89 15.25
C MET A 87 1.90 14.30 16.34
N VAL A 88 2.45 15.51 16.26
CA VAL A 88 3.44 16.00 17.23
C VAL A 88 2.80 16.30 18.57
N GLY A 89 1.66 17.00 18.57
CA GLY A 89 0.89 17.28 19.78
C GLY A 89 0.39 15.99 20.42
N GLY A 90 -0.15 15.06 19.63
CA GLY A 90 -0.59 13.75 20.12
C GLY A 90 0.54 12.94 20.76
N SER A 91 1.71 12.89 20.10
CA SER A 91 2.90 12.22 20.63
C SER A 91 3.39 12.86 21.94
N MET A 92 3.46 14.20 22.00
CA MET A 92 3.84 14.91 23.22
C MET A 92 2.85 14.65 24.37
N LEU A 93 1.54 14.66 24.09
CA LEU A 93 0.53 14.35 25.09
C LEU A 93 0.68 12.93 25.64
N CYS A 94 0.94 11.94 24.78
CA CYS A 94 1.24 10.57 25.21
C CYS A 94 2.50 10.49 26.08
N VAL A 95 3.58 11.19 25.71
CA VAL A 95 4.82 11.25 26.51
C VAL A 95 4.55 11.89 27.88
N VAL A 96 3.92 13.05 27.93
CA VAL A 96 3.59 13.75 29.19
C VAL A 96 2.67 12.90 30.06
N ALA A 97 1.68 12.24 29.47
CA ALA A 97 0.76 11.37 30.18
C ALA A 97 1.47 10.15 30.77
N CYS A 98 2.35 9.48 30.02
CA CYS A 98 2.98 8.24 30.49
C CYS A 98 4.11 8.48 31.51
N PHE A 99 4.90 9.56 31.34
CA PHE A 99 6.13 9.75 32.12
C PHE A 99 6.02 10.77 33.25
N TRP A 100 5.06 11.71 33.21
CA TRP A 100 4.99 12.80 34.19
C TRP A 100 3.69 12.86 34.97
N VAL A 101 2.54 12.97 34.28
CA VAL A 101 1.28 13.38 34.95
C VAL A 101 0.30 12.22 35.15
N GLN A 102 0.47 11.09 34.44
CA GLN A 102 -0.35 9.87 34.58
C GLN A 102 -1.87 10.10 34.52
N ILE A 103 -2.32 11.10 33.74
CA ILE A 103 -3.74 11.39 33.52
C ILE A 103 -4.23 10.61 32.28
N ALA A 104 -5.17 9.69 32.49
CA ALA A 104 -5.74 8.86 31.42
C ALA A 104 -6.40 9.70 30.30
N ALA A 105 -7.11 10.78 30.65
CA ALA A 105 -7.73 11.66 29.65
C ALA A 105 -6.71 12.29 28.70
N LEU A 106 -5.51 12.63 29.20
CA LEU A 106 -4.43 13.19 28.39
C LEU A 106 -3.84 12.15 27.43
N LYS A 107 -3.68 10.90 27.91
CA LYS A 107 -3.28 9.75 27.10
C LYS A 107 -4.27 9.52 25.95
N TYR A 108 -5.56 9.42 26.25
CA TYR A 108 -6.60 9.17 25.22
C TYR A 108 -6.69 10.32 24.21
N ALA A 109 -6.62 11.58 24.65
CA ALA A 109 -6.57 12.72 23.76
C ALA A 109 -5.32 12.66 22.86
N GLY A 110 -4.17 12.29 23.41
CA GLY A 110 -2.92 12.09 22.68
C GLY A 110 -3.03 11.02 21.60
N LEU A 111 -3.57 9.84 21.94
CA LEU A 111 -3.77 8.73 21.01
C LEU A 111 -4.73 9.06 19.88
N VAL A 112 -5.86 9.70 20.18
CA VAL A 112 -6.84 10.10 19.16
C VAL A 112 -6.24 11.13 18.20
N LEU A 113 -5.50 12.13 18.71
CA LEU A 113 -4.83 13.13 17.88
C LEU A 113 -3.70 12.50 17.03
N ALA A 114 -2.87 11.65 17.64
CA ALA A 114 -1.78 10.97 16.96
C ALA A 114 -2.31 10.03 15.85
N GLY A 115 -3.38 9.27 16.12
CA GLY A 115 -4.04 8.40 15.16
C GLY A 115 -4.69 9.17 14.02
N ALA A 116 -5.46 10.23 14.32
CA ALA A 116 -6.05 11.08 13.29
C ALA A 116 -4.98 11.73 12.39
N GLY A 117 -3.88 12.20 12.98
CA GLY A 117 -2.73 12.74 12.26
C GLY A 117 -2.04 11.70 11.37
N LEU A 118 -1.83 10.48 11.89
CA LEU A 118 -1.28 9.38 11.09
C LEU A 118 -2.19 9.05 9.89
N GLY A 119 -3.51 9.07 10.07
CA GLY A 119 -4.47 8.87 8.98
C GLY A 119 -4.27 9.89 7.84
N LEU A 120 -4.13 11.17 8.17
CA LEU A 120 -3.86 12.22 7.18
C LEU A 120 -2.50 12.02 6.48
N LEU A 121 -1.45 11.70 7.25
CA LEU A 121 -0.11 11.46 6.72
C LEU A 121 -0.08 10.26 5.77
N ILE A 122 -0.76 9.17 6.13
CA ILE A 122 -0.91 7.99 5.27
C ILE A 122 -1.56 8.40 3.94
N LEU A 123 -2.65 9.18 3.97
CA LEU A 123 -3.33 9.60 2.75
C LEU A 123 -2.50 10.55 1.88
N MET A 124 -1.62 11.37 2.47
CA MET A 124 -0.63 12.13 1.69
C MET A 124 0.40 11.23 1.01
N TRP A 125 0.84 10.16 1.69
CA TRP A 125 1.72 9.17 1.08
C TRP A 125 1.00 8.41 -0.04
N THR A 126 -0.27 8.07 0.12
CA THR A 126 -1.02 7.40 -0.95
C THR A 126 -1.27 8.31 -2.15
N GLU A 127 -1.40 9.63 -1.98
CA GLU A 127 -1.34 10.58 -3.09
C GLU A 127 -0.02 10.46 -3.85
N PHE A 128 1.11 10.37 -3.14
CA PHE A 128 2.42 10.23 -3.78
C PHE A 128 2.53 8.91 -4.56
N PHE A 129 2.18 7.78 -3.93
CA PHE A 129 2.21 6.48 -4.61
C PHE A 129 1.20 6.38 -5.75
N GLY A 130 0.03 7.00 -5.62
CA GLY A 130 -0.98 7.07 -6.69
C GLY A 130 -0.53 7.87 -7.92
N SER A 131 0.47 8.73 -7.77
CA SER A 131 1.13 9.44 -8.89
C SER A 131 2.24 8.62 -9.57
N LEU A 132 2.60 7.45 -9.02
CA LEU A 132 3.69 6.63 -9.53
C LEU A 132 3.18 5.43 -10.33
N ASN A 133 3.99 5.01 -11.29
CA ASN A 133 3.79 3.73 -11.96
C ASN A 133 3.81 2.55 -10.96
N PRO A 134 2.98 1.50 -11.14
CA PRO A 134 2.88 0.37 -10.21
C PRO A 134 4.21 -0.31 -9.85
N MET A 135 5.14 -0.40 -10.80
CA MET A 135 6.46 -1.00 -10.53
C MET A 135 7.31 -0.13 -9.62
N ARG A 136 7.22 1.20 -9.76
CA ARG A 136 7.83 2.16 -8.83
C ARG A 136 7.19 2.08 -7.45
N VAL A 137 5.87 1.97 -7.39
CA VAL A 137 5.15 1.77 -6.12
C VAL A 137 5.66 0.51 -5.42
N ALA A 138 5.75 -0.61 -6.13
CA ALA A 138 6.24 -1.88 -5.59
C ALA A 138 7.66 -1.74 -5.01
N ALA A 139 8.60 -1.13 -5.75
CA ALA A 139 9.97 -0.95 -5.28
C ALA A 139 10.05 0.02 -4.10
N TYR A 140 9.48 1.22 -4.20
CA TYR A 140 9.60 2.22 -3.13
C TYR A 140 8.84 1.83 -1.87
N TYR A 141 7.66 1.23 -2.01
CA TYR A 141 6.89 0.76 -0.86
C TYR A 141 7.61 -0.40 -0.17
N ALA A 142 8.10 -1.41 -0.90
CA ALA A 142 8.88 -2.49 -0.33
C ALA A 142 10.18 -2.00 0.34
N GLY A 143 10.91 -1.08 -0.31
CA GLY A 143 12.09 -0.44 0.27
C GLY A 143 11.77 0.35 1.55
N ALA A 144 10.62 1.04 1.58
CA ALA A 144 10.18 1.78 2.76
C ALA A 144 9.83 0.85 3.92
N ILE A 145 9.18 -0.29 3.64
CA ILE A 145 8.92 -1.33 4.65
C ILE A 145 10.23 -1.85 5.21
N PHE A 146 11.20 -2.19 4.34
CA PHE A 146 12.51 -2.68 4.75
C PHE A 146 13.25 -1.68 5.64
N LEU A 147 13.27 -0.40 5.25
CA LEU A 147 13.82 0.69 6.07
C LEU A 147 13.11 0.79 7.43
N GLY A 148 11.78 0.68 7.44
CA GLY A 148 10.99 0.70 8.67
C GLY A 148 11.37 -0.43 9.62
N GLU A 149 11.57 -1.65 9.12
CA GLU A 149 12.01 -2.78 9.97
C GLU A 149 13.43 -2.61 10.52
N ILE A 150 14.35 -2.00 9.75
CA ILE A 150 15.69 -1.63 10.25
C ILE A 150 15.57 -0.63 11.40
N LEU A 151 14.75 0.41 11.25
CA LEU A 151 14.54 1.42 12.29
C LEU A 151 13.89 0.82 13.53
N LYS A 152 12.92 -0.08 13.36
CA LYS A 152 12.30 -0.83 14.45
C LYS A 152 13.31 -1.67 15.23
N TRP A 153 14.18 -2.38 14.52
CA TRP A 153 15.26 -3.14 15.15
C TRP A 153 16.24 -2.23 15.88
N LEU A 154 16.59 -1.07 15.30
CA LEU A 154 17.41 -0.07 15.97
C LEU A 154 16.77 0.44 17.27
N PHE A 155 15.45 0.71 17.26
CA PHE A 155 14.73 1.21 18.44
C PHE A 155 14.60 0.18 19.55
N SER A 156 14.57 -1.11 19.26
CA SER A 156 14.50 -2.15 20.30
C SER A 156 15.69 -2.15 21.26
N GLY A 157 16.82 -1.54 20.89
CA GLY A 157 18.00 -1.42 21.75
C GLY A 157 18.14 -0.07 22.46
N LEU A 158 17.19 0.86 22.29
CA LEU A 158 17.29 2.21 22.85
C LEU A 158 16.56 2.37 24.17
N ASP A 159 17.05 3.27 25.01
CA ASP A 159 16.37 3.69 26.23
C ASP A 159 15.03 4.40 25.91
N PRO A 160 13.97 4.18 26.71
CA PRO A 160 12.66 4.83 26.53
C PRO A 160 12.71 6.35 26.37
N ALA A 161 13.68 7.04 26.99
CA ALA A 161 13.84 8.48 26.84
C ALA A 161 14.16 8.88 25.38
N TYR A 162 14.98 8.10 24.68
CA TYR A 162 15.27 8.35 23.27
C TYR A 162 14.05 8.02 22.40
N ILE A 163 13.32 6.95 22.72
CA ILE A 163 12.09 6.56 22.02
C ILE A 163 11.05 7.69 22.10
N ALA A 164 10.90 8.34 23.25
CA ALA A 164 10.03 9.51 23.44
C ALA A 164 10.44 10.70 22.56
N VAL A 165 11.74 10.91 22.32
CA VAL A 165 12.21 11.96 21.38
C VAL A 165 11.88 11.58 19.94
N PHE A 166 12.12 10.33 19.54
CA PHE A 166 11.83 9.85 18.19
C PHE A 166 10.33 9.85 17.89
N SER A 167 9.46 9.61 18.89
CA SER A 167 8.01 9.70 18.72
C SER A 167 7.55 11.11 18.32
N VAL A 168 8.29 12.16 18.68
CA VAL A 168 7.99 13.55 18.29
C VAL A 168 8.63 13.93 16.95
N VAL A 169 9.86 13.45 16.69
CA VAL A 169 10.65 13.88 15.52
C VAL A 169 10.24 13.15 14.24
N LEU A 170 10.04 11.82 14.28
CA LEU A 170 9.78 11.01 13.08
C LEU A 170 8.57 11.46 12.25
N PRO A 171 7.43 11.90 12.83
CA PRO A 171 6.31 12.41 12.07
C PRO A 171 6.68 13.61 11.20
N LEU A 172 7.47 14.54 11.74
CA LEU A 172 7.91 15.73 11.02
C LEU A 172 8.84 15.37 9.87
N VAL A 173 9.74 14.41 10.07
CA VAL A 173 10.64 13.93 9.01
C VAL A 173 9.84 13.24 7.91
N SER A 174 8.89 12.36 8.26
CA SER A 174 8.01 11.70 7.29
C SER A 174 7.17 12.70 6.49
N LEU A 175 6.64 13.73 7.16
CA LEU A 175 5.85 14.79 6.54
C LEU A 175 6.68 15.70 5.60
N ASP A 176 7.92 16.00 5.97
CA ASP A 176 8.86 16.71 5.09
C ASP A 176 9.23 15.83 3.88
N TRP A 177 9.47 14.54 4.10
CA TRP A 177 9.81 13.60 3.04
C TRP A 177 8.69 13.42 2.02
N VAL A 178 7.42 13.32 2.42
CA VAL A 178 6.31 13.24 1.45
C VAL A 178 6.20 14.52 0.61
N ARG A 179 6.42 15.69 1.22
CA ARG A 179 6.42 16.98 0.49
C ARG A 179 7.57 17.10 -0.48
N ARG A 180 8.79 16.71 -0.08
CA ARG A 180 9.95 16.65 -0.98
C ARG A 180 9.73 15.63 -2.10
N SER A 181 9.02 14.55 -1.81
CA SER A 181 8.71 13.52 -2.79
C SER A 181 7.77 14.05 -3.88
N MET A 182 6.70 14.73 -3.46
CA MET A 182 5.78 15.41 -4.39
C MET A 182 6.49 16.46 -5.26
N LYS A 183 7.36 17.30 -4.67
CA LYS A 183 8.11 18.33 -5.41
C LYS A 183 9.09 17.78 -6.45
N ARG A 184 9.43 16.48 -6.41
CA ARG A 184 10.29 15.81 -7.39
C ARG A 184 9.52 15.21 -8.56
N LEU A 185 8.20 15.16 -8.48
CA LEU A 185 7.36 14.66 -9.56
C LEU A 185 7.22 15.74 -10.65
N PRO A 186 7.15 15.35 -11.94
CA PRO A 186 6.74 16.24 -13.02
C PRO A 186 5.32 16.78 -12.78
N ASP A 187 5.03 18.00 -13.25
CA ASP A 187 3.72 18.65 -13.03
C ASP A 187 2.54 17.83 -13.58
N ILE A 188 2.76 17.05 -14.64
CA ILE A 188 1.74 16.17 -15.24
C ILE A 188 1.33 15.00 -14.32
N ASP A 189 2.25 14.54 -13.47
CA ASP A 189 2.03 13.41 -12.56
C ASP A 189 1.50 13.87 -11.19
N LEU A 190 1.48 15.18 -10.91
CA LEU A 190 0.99 15.70 -9.63
C LEU A 190 -0.50 15.39 -9.45
N PRO A 191 -0.93 15.04 -8.22
CA PRO A 191 -2.33 14.79 -7.92
C PRO A 191 -3.19 16.02 -8.24
N LYS A 192 -4.22 15.80 -9.06
CA LYS A 192 -5.18 16.85 -9.46
C LYS A 192 -6.33 16.97 -8.44
N PRO A 193 -6.96 18.15 -8.30
CA PRO A 193 -8.16 18.30 -7.50
C PRO A 193 -9.26 17.33 -7.93
N MET A 194 -9.95 16.75 -6.95
CA MET A 194 -10.94 15.72 -7.20
C MET A 194 -12.25 16.30 -7.78
N GLY A 195 -12.74 15.71 -8.87
CA GLY A 195 -14.05 15.99 -9.45
C GLY A 195 -15.23 15.30 -8.74
N LYS A 196 -16.36 15.15 -9.44
CA LYS A 196 -17.52 14.39 -8.93
C LYS A 196 -17.25 12.88 -9.07
N ALA A 197 -16.79 12.22 -8.02
CA ALA A 197 -16.73 10.76 -8.02
C ALA A 197 -18.12 10.13 -7.88
N GLY A 198 -18.39 9.12 -8.71
CA GLY A 198 -19.49 8.19 -8.57
C GLY A 198 -19.10 6.94 -7.77
N LEU A 199 -20.07 6.35 -7.05
CA LEU A 199 -19.88 5.07 -6.34
C LEU A 199 -19.52 3.91 -7.28
N SER A 200 -19.83 4.03 -8.58
CA SER A 200 -19.46 3.04 -9.60
C SER A 200 -17.96 3.03 -9.91
N GLU A 201 -17.21 4.06 -9.50
CA GLU A 201 -15.77 4.17 -9.68
C GLU A 201 -14.98 3.41 -8.59
N VAL A 202 -15.66 2.93 -7.54
CA VAL A 202 -15.02 2.22 -6.42
C VAL A 202 -14.66 0.79 -6.85
N PRO A 203 -13.37 0.39 -6.75
CA PRO A 203 -12.94 -0.97 -7.03
C PRO A 203 -13.32 -1.89 -5.85
N TRP A 204 -14.58 -2.29 -5.80
CA TRP A 204 -15.12 -3.04 -4.66
C TRP A 204 -14.47 -4.43 -4.50
N LYS A 205 -13.94 -5.04 -5.58
CA LYS A 205 -13.32 -6.38 -5.53
C LYS A 205 -12.05 -6.42 -4.68
N PRO A 206 -11.01 -5.59 -4.93
CA PRO A 206 -9.85 -5.49 -4.03
C PRO A 206 -10.22 -5.14 -2.59
N ILE A 207 -11.17 -4.20 -2.40
CA ILE A 207 -11.57 -3.73 -1.08
C ILE A 207 -12.26 -4.84 -0.29
N ALA A 208 -13.19 -5.58 -0.92
CA ALA A 208 -13.88 -6.70 -0.29
C ALA A 208 -12.90 -7.83 0.06
N LEU A 209 -11.99 -8.16 -0.86
CA LEU A 209 -10.98 -9.18 -0.64
C LEU A 209 -10.03 -8.82 0.51
N MET A 210 -9.59 -7.55 0.57
CA MET A 210 -8.79 -7.05 1.68
C MET A 210 -9.57 -7.05 3.00
N GLY A 211 -10.85 -6.68 2.96
CA GLY A 211 -11.75 -6.77 4.11
C GLY A 211 -11.82 -8.18 4.68
N ILE A 212 -12.07 -9.19 3.83
CA ILE A 212 -12.12 -10.60 4.24
C ILE A 212 -10.79 -11.05 4.87
N CYS A 213 -9.65 -10.73 4.26
CA CYS A 213 -8.35 -11.09 4.81
C CYS A 213 -8.06 -10.37 6.13
N THR A 214 -8.39 -9.09 6.24
CA THR A 214 -8.19 -8.30 7.46
C THR A 214 -9.11 -8.78 8.59
N PHE A 215 -10.34 -9.17 8.28
CA PHE A 215 -11.24 -9.79 9.25
C PHE A 215 -10.63 -11.08 9.83
N ALA A 216 -10.15 -11.97 8.95
CA ALA A 216 -9.50 -13.21 9.36
C ALA A 216 -8.24 -12.95 10.21
N THR A 217 -7.49 -11.92 9.85
CA THR A 217 -6.32 -11.44 10.58
C THR A 217 -6.70 -10.95 11.98
N GLY A 218 -7.72 -10.09 12.09
CA GLY A 218 -8.24 -9.61 13.37
C GLY A 218 -8.87 -10.70 14.23
N PHE A 219 -9.40 -11.77 13.64
CA PHE A 219 -9.86 -12.92 14.42
C PHE A 219 -8.69 -13.76 14.96
N GLY A 220 -7.62 -13.94 14.17
CA GLY A 220 -6.52 -14.86 14.48
C GLY A 220 -5.39 -14.28 15.32
N VAL A 221 -5.15 -12.97 15.28
CA VAL A 221 -3.99 -12.33 15.93
C VAL A 221 -4.41 -11.15 16.79
N LEU A 222 -4.01 -11.20 18.06
CA LEU A 222 -4.11 -10.07 18.96
C LEU A 222 -2.85 -9.18 18.87
N PRO A 223 -3.01 -7.84 18.90
CA PRO A 223 -1.91 -6.88 18.88
C PRO A 223 -0.99 -6.94 20.11
N ASP A 224 -1.48 -7.51 21.22
CA ASP A 224 -0.79 -7.57 22.52
C ASP A 224 0.37 -8.57 22.55
N GLN A 225 0.53 -9.40 21.51
CA GLN A 225 1.62 -10.36 21.44
C GLN A 225 2.96 -9.63 21.21
N PRO A 226 3.99 -9.97 22.00
CA PRO A 226 5.31 -9.36 21.89
C PRO A 226 5.90 -9.62 20.50
N LEU A 227 6.64 -8.63 19.99
CA LEU A 227 7.31 -8.76 18.69
C LEU A 227 8.46 -9.77 18.81
N VAL A 228 8.36 -10.89 18.10
CA VAL A 228 9.42 -11.91 18.06
C VAL A 228 10.33 -11.64 16.86
N ALA A 229 11.59 -12.08 16.91
CA ALA A 229 12.54 -11.93 15.80
C ALA A 229 11.97 -12.45 14.46
N GLY A 230 11.13 -13.49 14.50
CA GLY A 230 10.42 -14.03 13.34
C GLY A 230 9.60 -12.99 12.58
N ASN A 231 8.86 -12.12 13.27
CA ASN A 231 8.03 -11.05 12.69
C ASN A 231 8.86 -10.12 11.77
N ILE A 232 10.01 -9.67 12.30
CA ILE A 232 10.94 -8.77 11.60
C ILE A 232 11.53 -9.50 10.40
N VAL A 233 12.03 -10.71 10.59
CA VAL A 233 12.68 -11.51 9.53
C VAL A 233 11.71 -11.79 8.39
N GLY A 234 10.48 -12.24 8.68
CA GLY A 234 9.45 -12.51 7.67
C GLY A 234 9.11 -11.27 6.83
N THR A 235 8.90 -10.13 7.51
CA THR A 235 8.63 -8.84 6.85
C THR A 235 9.81 -8.41 5.96
N MET A 236 11.04 -8.48 6.47
CA MET A 236 12.24 -8.10 5.73
C MET A 236 12.50 -8.99 4.52
N LEU A 237 12.28 -10.31 4.63
CA LEU A 237 12.45 -11.25 3.52
C LEU A 237 11.48 -10.95 2.39
N VAL A 238 10.20 -10.70 2.69
CA VAL A 238 9.19 -10.36 1.66
C VAL A 238 9.48 -8.99 1.05
N ALA A 239 9.80 -7.98 1.86
CA ALA A 239 10.16 -6.67 1.37
C ALA A 239 11.40 -6.72 0.45
N ALA A 240 12.44 -7.46 0.83
CA ALA A 240 13.61 -7.69 0.00
C ALA A 240 13.28 -8.46 -1.29
N PHE A 241 12.47 -9.52 -1.19
CA PHE A 241 12.02 -10.30 -2.35
C PHE A 241 11.31 -9.43 -3.38
N VAL A 242 10.36 -8.58 -2.96
CA VAL A 242 9.67 -7.66 -3.86
C VAL A 242 10.63 -6.61 -4.42
N PHE A 243 11.45 -5.99 -3.57
CA PHE A 243 12.38 -4.95 -3.97
C PHE A 243 13.37 -5.44 -5.04
N PHE A 244 14.06 -6.54 -4.78
CA PHE A 244 15.00 -7.15 -5.74
C PHE A 244 14.28 -7.78 -6.92
N GLY A 245 13.07 -8.32 -6.71
CA GLY A 245 12.21 -8.85 -7.77
C GLY A 245 11.93 -7.82 -8.85
N VAL A 246 11.45 -6.63 -8.47
CA VAL A 246 11.20 -5.49 -9.37
C VAL A 246 12.46 -5.08 -10.11
N LEU A 247 13.58 -4.98 -9.39
CA LEU A 247 14.85 -4.51 -9.95
C LEU A 247 15.52 -5.51 -10.91
N SER A 248 15.32 -6.81 -10.71
CA SER A 248 15.95 -7.87 -11.51
C SER A 248 15.53 -7.88 -12.99
N SER A 249 14.47 -7.13 -13.37
CA SER A 249 13.86 -7.17 -14.71
C SER A 249 13.50 -8.60 -15.17
N SER A 250 13.27 -9.51 -14.23
CA SER A 250 12.92 -10.91 -14.53
C SER A 250 11.54 -10.97 -15.17
N LYS A 251 11.41 -11.77 -16.24
CA LYS A 251 10.12 -11.95 -16.94
C LYS A 251 9.03 -12.58 -16.06
N TRP A 252 9.43 -13.29 -15.01
CA TRP A 252 8.52 -13.92 -14.06
C TRP A 252 8.10 -12.98 -12.93
N PHE A 253 8.81 -11.87 -12.73
CA PHE A 253 8.44 -10.89 -11.72
C PHE A 253 7.66 -9.74 -12.37
N ASN A 254 6.35 -9.92 -12.39
CA ASN A 254 5.37 -9.00 -12.93
C ASN A 254 4.23 -8.81 -11.92
N PHE A 255 3.37 -7.83 -12.18
CA PHE A 255 2.21 -7.53 -11.33
C PHE A 255 1.37 -8.78 -11.01
N ASP A 256 1.23 -9.70 -11.98
CA ASP A 256 0.48 -10.95 -11.78
C ASP A 256 1.09 -11.84 -10.68
N THR A 257 2.41 -11.98 -10.68
CA THR A 257 3.12 -12.83 -9.73
C THR A 257 2.99 -12.30 -8.30
N ILE A 258 2.98 -10.98 -8.10
CA ILE A 258 2.82 -10.38 -6.77
C ILE A 258 1.48 -10.79 -6.16
N TYR A 259 0.38 -10.72 -6.90
CA TYR A 259 -0.93 -11.13 -6.38
C TYR A 259 -1.02 -12.64 -6.20
N GLN A 260 -0.46 -13.43 -7.13
CA GLN A 260 -0.48 -14.89 -7.07
C GLN A 260 0.26 -15.44 -5.85
N LEU A 261 1.25 -14.70 -5.35
CA LEU A 261 1.98 -15.05 -4.14
C LEU A 261 1.34 -14.49 -2.86
N ALA A 262 0.73 -13.31 -2.92
CA ALA A 262 0.19 -12.64 -1.73
C ALA A 262 -0.86 -13.47 -0.97
N PHE A 263 -1.84 -14.03 -1.68
CA PHE A 263 -2.95 -14.75 -1.05
C PHE A 263 -2.56 -16.13 -0.51
N PRO A 264 -1.86 -17.00 -1.27
CA PRO A 264 -1.39 -18.27 -0.70
C PRO A 264 -0.49 -18.05 0.51
N LEU A 265 0.41 -17.06 0.46
CA LEU A 265 1.29 -16.75 1.59
C LEU A 265 0.49 -16.27 2.82
N MET A 266 -0.53 -15.44 2.62
CA MET A 266 -1.44 -15.03 3.68
C MET A 266 -2.22 -16.21 4.27
N ILE A 267 -2.79 -17.09 3.43
CA ILE A 267 -3.52 -18.28 3.88
C ILE A 267 -2.61 -19.19 4.71
N VAL A 268 -1.38 -19.43 4.25
CA VAL A 268 -0.39 -20.19 5.02
C VAL A 268 -0.10 -19.52 6.36
N GLY A 269 0.11 -18.20 6.37
CA GLY A 269 0.30 -17.43 7.60
C GLY A 269 -0.86 -17.59 8.59
N LEU A 270 -2.10 -17.52 8.12
CA LEU A 270 -3.30 -17.70 8.94
C LEU A 270 -3.50 -19.14 9.43
N LEU A 271 -3.14 -20.14 8.61
CA LEU A 271 -3.20 -21.55 9.00
C LEU A 271 -2.21 -21.87 10.12
N LEU A 272 -1.00 -21.31 10.07
CA LEU A 272 0.05 -21.54 11.07
C LEU A 272 -0.26 -20.93 12.44
N ILE A 273 -1.25 -20.04 12.54
CA ILE A 273 -1.79 -19.57 13.82
C ILE A 273 -2.57 -20.69 14.53
N ALA A 274 -3.22 -21.59 13.79
CA ALA A 274 -4.01 -22.65 14.36
C ALA A 274 -3.10 -23.68 15.07
N PRO A 275 -3.37 -24.05 16.34
CA PRO A 275 -2.53 -24.98 17.10
C PRO A 275 -2.27 -26.33 16.43
N GLN A 276 -3.15 -26.79 15.55
CA GLN A 276 -2.99 -28.07 14.84
C GLN A 276 -1.91 -28.02 13.77
N PHE A 277 -1.61 -26.83 13.25
CA PHE A 277 -0.63 -26.60 12.18
C PHE A 277 0.54 -25.72 12.65
N SER A 278 0.52 -25.24 13.90
CA SER A 278 1.51 -24.32 14.42
C SER A 278 2.89 -24.98 14.43
N LEU A 279 3.85 -24.30 13.81
CA LEU A 279 5.27 -24.60 13.93
C LEU A 279 5.83 -23.93 15.21
N ASP A 280 7.15 -23.85 15.32
CA ASP A 280 7.78 -22.98 16.32
C ASP A 280 7.23 -21.54 16.23
N SER A 281 7.06 -20.92 17.41
CA SER A 281 6.46 -19.59 17.57
C SER A 281 7.11 -18.53 16.67
N GLN A 282 8.43 -18.58 16.46
CA GLN A 282 9.13 -17.64 15.60
C GLN A 282 8.77 -17.84 14.12
N THR A 283 8.64 -19.10 13.71
CA THR A 283 8.34 -19.44 12.31
C THR A 283 6.89 -19.08 11.97
N ALA A 284 5.94 -19.39 12.86
CA ALA A 284 4.55 -19.02 12.68
C ALA A 284 4.37 -17.49 12.58
N ALA A 285 4.99 -16.74 13.50
CA ALA A 285 4.97 -15.28 13.49
C ALA A 285 5.59 -14.69 12.21
N GLY A 286 6.73 -15.24 11.76
CA GLY A 286 7.39 -14.79 10.53
C GLY A 286 6.57 -15.08 9.27
N CYS A 287 5.95 -16.25 9.16
CA CYS A 287 5.08 -16.58 8.03
C CYS A 287 3.84 -15.70 7.98
N TYR A 288 3.22 -15.42 9.13
CA TYR A 288 2.09 -14.51 9.23
C TYR A 288 2.45 -13.09 8.75
N ASP A 289 3.51 -12.48 9.31
CA ASP A 289 3.90 -11.12 8.94
C ASP A 289 4.44 -11.03 7.50
N ALA A 290 5.05 -12.10 6.99
CA ALA A 290 5.40 -12.23 5.58
C ALA A 290 4.13 -12.16 4.70
N GLY A 291 3.09 -12.95 5.03
CA GLY A 291 1.81 -12.95 4.33
C GLY A 291 1.10 -11.60 4.39
N TYR A 292 1.01 -11.01 5.58
CA TYR A 292 0.43 -9.67 5.79
C TYR A 292 1.18 -8.58 5.02
N THR A 293 2.51 -8.61 5.04
CA THR A 293 3.34 -7.66 4.30
C THR A 293 3.15 -7.80 2.80
N MET A 294 3.13 -9.02 2.27
CA MET A 294 2.90 -9.26 0.85
C MET A 294 1.52 -8.75 0.41
N LEU A 295 0.49 -9.01 1.21
CA LEU A 295 -0.86 -8.50 0.97
C LEU A 295 -0.90 -6.96 1.04
N SER A 296 -0.21 -6.35 2.00
CA SER A 296 -0.09 -4.89 2.14
C SER A 296 0.59 -4.25 0.92
N ILE A 297 1.66 -4.87 0.41
CA ILE A 297 2.34 -4.44 -0.82
C ILE A 297 1.37 -4.56 -2.00
N PHE A 298 0.69 -5.69 -2.14
CA PHE A 298 -0.27 -5.92 -3.22
C PHE A 298 -1.37 -4.85 -3.24
N ILE A 299 -2.04 -4.58 -2.11
CA ILE A 299 -3.14 -3.60 -2.07
C ILE A 299 -2.63 -2.18 -2.39
N MET A 300 -1.44 -1.80 -1.90
CA MET A 300 -0.85 -0.51 -2.21
C MET A 300 -0.59 -0.36 -3.71
N ILE A 301 -0.05 -1.40 -4.36
CA ILE A 301 0.17 -1.40 -5.80
C ILE A 301 -1.15 -1.33 -6.56
N VAL A 302 -2.17 -2.10 -6.17
CA VAL A 302 -3.48 -2.11 -6.84
C VAL A 302 -4.17 -0.75 -6.76
N LEU A 303 -4.30 -0.18 -5.55
CA LEU A 303 -4.98 1.10 -5.37
C LEU A 303 -4.20 2.25 -6.01
N SER A 304 -2.87 2.22 -5.92
CA SER A 304 -2.03 3.21 -6.60
C SER A 304 -2.08 3.06 -8.11
N ASN A 305 -2.12 1.84 -8.64
CA ASN A 305 -2.30 1.59 -10.07
C ASN A 305 -3.65 2.13 -10.54
N ILE A 306 -4.71 1.93 -9.77
CA ILE A 306 -6.05 2.45 -10.10
C ILE A 306 -6.03 3.98 -10.11
N ALA A 307 -5.47 4.61 -9.08
CA ALA A 307 -5.32 6.07 -9.03
C ALA A 307 -4.49 6.58 -10.22
N TYR A 308 -3.34 5.96 -10.47
CA TYR A 308 -2.43 6.31 -11.56
C TYR A 308 -3.09 6.16 -12.92
N ARG A 309 -3.71 4.99 -13.18
CA ARG A 309 -4.29 4.59 -14.46
C ARG A 309 -5.58 5.34 -14.79
N PHE A 310 -6.48 5.46 -13.81
CA PHE A 310 -7.81 6.04 -14.02
C PHE A 310 -7.93 7.53 -13.63
N GLY A 311 -6.90 8.12 -13.02
CA GLY A 311 -6.93 9.51 -12.57
C GLY A 311 -7.87 9.74 -11.38
N ILE A 312 -8.25 8.68 -10.67
CA ILE A 312 -9.06 8.75 -9.45
C ILE A 312 -8.20 9.29 -8.32
N SER A 313 -8.77 10.14 -7.46
CA SER A 313 -8.06 10.67 -6.28
C SER A 313 -7.59 9.52 -5.38
N ALA A 314 -6.28 9.38 -5.23
CA ALA A 314 -5.67 8.33 -4.42
C ALA A 314 -6.03 8.48 -2.94
N ALA A 315 -6.11 9.72 -2.41
CA ALA A 315 -6.53 9.99 -1.03
C ALA A 315 -7.97 9.53 -0.78
N TRP A 316 -8.88 9.76 -1.73
CA TRP A 316 -10.26 9.32 -1.61
C TRP A 316 -10.38 7.79 -1.65
N LEU A 317 -9.75 7.16 -2.65
CA LEU A 317 -9.80 5.71 -2.82
C LEU A 317 -9.16 4.96 -1.64
N ASN A 318 -7.97 5.38 -1.23
CA ASN A 318 -7.28 4.77 -0.08
C ASN A 318 -8.00 5.13 1.22
N GLY A 319 -8.65 6.28 1.33
CA GLY A 319 -9.47 6.64 2.50
C GLY A 319 -10.62 5.67 2.73
N ILE A 320 -11.31 5.25 1.65
CA ILE A 320 -12.37 4.23 1.72
C ILE A 320 -11.79 2.88 2.15
N GLU A 321 -10.71 2.42 1.51
CA GLU A 321 -10.08 1.15 1.88
C GLU A 321 -9.59 1.17 3.33
N ARG A 322 -8.97 2.26 3.77
CA ARG A 322 -8.40 2.40 5.11
C ARG A 322 -9.50 2.39 6.17
N GLY A 323 -10.56 3.17 5.95
CA GLY A 323 -11.71 3.21 6.85
C GLY A 323 -12.41 1.86 6.97
N ILE A 324 -12.68 1.19 5.84
CA ILE A 324 -13.30 -0.15 5.85
C ILE A 324 -12.38 -1.17 6.54
N ARG A 325 -11.08 -1.15 6.24
CA ARG A 325 -10.13 -2.11 6.83
C ARG A 325 -10.17 -2.06 8.36
N TYR A 326 -10.09 -0.87 8.95
CA TYR A 326 -10.09 -0.73 10.41
C TYR A 326 -11.42 -1.08 11.07
N LEU A 327 -12.55 -0.79 10.41
CA LEU A 327 -13.86 -1.25 10.88
C LEU A 327 -13.96 -2.78 10.89
N VAL A 328 -13.48 -3.41 9.82
CA VAL A 328 -13.53 -4.87 9.66
C VAL A 328 -12.56 -5.58 10.61
N GLU A 329 -11.38 -5.01 10.83
CA GLU A 329 -10.39 -5.50 11.80
C GLU A 329 -10.96 -5.49 13.23
N ALA A 330 -11.56 -4.37 13.64
CA ALA A 330 -12.24 -4.27 14.93
C ALA A 330 -13.40 -5.28 15.05
N GLY A 331 -14.12 -5.55 13.96
CA GLY A 331 -15.11 -6.63 13.90
C GLY A 331 -14.51 -8.02 14.11
N GLY A 332 -13.31 -8.29 13.56
CA GLY A 332 -12.56 -9.53 13.77
C GLY A 332 -12.18 -9.73 15.23
N TRP A 333 -11.58 -8.72 15.87
CA TRP A 333 -11.26 -8.75 17.31
C TRP A 333 -12.50 -8.93 18.18
N SER A 334 -13.59 -8.26 17.84
CA SER A 334 -14.85 -8.34 18.58
C SER A 334 -15.44 -9.76 18.50
N LEU A 335 -15.42 -10.38 17.31
CA LEU A 335 -15.87 -11.76 17.15
C LEU A 335 -14.96 -12.73 17.91
N PHE A 336 -13.63 -12.55 17.85
CA PHE A 336 -12.69 -13.37 18.61
C PHE A 336 -12.96 -13.29 20.11
N ALA A 337 -13.12 -12.08 20.66
CA ALA A 337 -13.44 -11.86 22.06
C ALA A 337 -14.76 -12.54 22.46
N LEU A 338 -15.82 -12.39 21.65
CA LEU A 338 -17.11 -13.05 21.90
C LEU A 338 -16.98 -14.57 21.89
N THR A 339 -16.34 -15.13 20.86
CA THR A 339 -16.15 -16.58 20.78
C THR A 339 -15.32 -17.12 21.94
N SER A 340 -14.30 -16.39 22.37
CA SER A 340 -13.44 -16.78 23.50
C SER A 340 -14.17 -16.73 24.86
N LEU A 341 -15.21 -15.89 25.00
CA LEU A 341 -16.03 -15.80 26.20
C LEU A 341 -17.08 -16.92 26.30
N TYR A 342 -17.65 -17.34 25.17
CA TYR A 342 -18.81 -18.24 25.15
C TYR A 342 -18.50 -19.66 24.67
N LEU A 343 -17.39 -19.89 23.97
CA LEU A 343 -17.03 -21.18 23.39
C LEU A 343 -15.76 -21.75 24.02
N PRO A 344 -15.64 -23.09 24.11
CA PRO A 344 -14.38 -23.73 24.47
C PRO A 344 -13.31 -23.50 23.38
N GLN A 345 -12.04 -23.56 23.77
CA GLN A 345 -10.89 -23.25 22.90
C GLN A 345 -10.86 -24.08 21.60
N ASP A 346 -11.27 -25.35 21.65
CA ASP A 346 -11.37 -26.21 20.47
C ASP A 346 -12.39 -25.67 19.47
N ALA A 347 -13.55 -25.19 19.95
CA ALA A 347 -14.57 -24.60 19.11
C ALA A 347 -14.12 -23.26 18.51
N VAL A 348 -13.42 -22.41 19.29
CA VAL A 348 -12.80 -21.17 18.77
C VAL A 348 -11.82 -21.48 17.64
N THR A 349 -11.02 -22.53 17.81
CA THR A 349 -10.07 -22.97 16.78
C THR A 349 -10.78 -23.48 15.52
N MET A 350 -11.90 -24.20 15.67
CA MET A 350 -12.72 -24.61 14.52
C MET A 350 -13.34 -23.41 13.79
N VAL A 351 -13.75 -22.37 14.51
CA VAL A 351 -14.22 -21.12 13.91
C VAL A 351 -13.09 -20.44 13.13
N HIS A 352 -11.87 -20.36 13.69
CA HIS A 352 -10.69 -19.84 12.99
C HIS A 352 -10.45 -20.58 11.67
N LEU A 353 -10.40 -21.91 11.71
CA LEU A 353 -10.19 -22.74 10.51
C LEU A 353 -11.30 -22.56 9.48
N GLY A 354 -12.55 -22.41 9.92
CA GLY A 354 -13.69 -22.08 9.05
C GLY A 354 -13.51 -20.73 8.34
N ILE A 355 -13.05 -19.70 9.06
CA ILE A 355 -12.74 -18.39 8.48
C ILE A 355 -11.61 -18.51 7.45
N VAL A 356 -10.52 -19.22 7.77
CA VAL A 356 -9.40 -19.43 6.84
C VAL A 356 -9.84 -20.18 5.58
N ALA A 357 -10.72 -21.17 5.71
CA ALA A 357 -11.32 -21.88 4.57
C ALA A 357 -12.17 -20.95 3.69
N ILE A 358 -12.91 -20.00 4.27
CA ILE A 358 -13.66 -18.97 3.54
C ILE A 358 -12.70 -18.04 2.78
N VAL A 359 -11.59 -17.62 3.40
CA VAL A 359 -10.55 -16.81 2.72
C VAL A 359 -9.98 -17.58 1.52
N ALA A 360 -9.64 -18.86 1.71
CA ALA A 360 -9.12 -19.71 0.65
C ALA A 360 -10.13 -19.92 -0.50
N LEU A 361 -11.41 -20.12 -0.16
CA LEU A 361 -12.48 -20.24 -1.14
C LEU A 361 -12.70 -18.94 -1.92
N ALA A 362 -12.74 -17.80 -1.23
CA ALA A 362 -12.89 -16.49 -1.86
C ALA A 362 -11.73 -16.21 -2.83
N PHE A 363 -10.49 -16.53 -2.43
CA PHE A 363 -9.33 -16.45 -3.30
C PHE A 363 -9.46 -17.37 -4.51
N ALA A 364 -9.82 -18.65 -4.32
CA ALA A 364 -10.00 -19.60 -5.42
C ALA A 364 -11.05 -19.12 -6.43
N VAL A 365 -12.22 -18.65 -5.95
CA VAL A 365 -13.29 -18.14 -6.81
C VAL A 365 -12.80 -16.95 -7.65
N LEU A 366 -12.13 -15.97 -7.02
CA LEU A 366 -11.58 -14.82 -7.75
C LEU A 366 -10.50 -15.22 -8.76
N PHE A 367 -9.61 -16.12 -8.36
CA PHE A 367 -8.52 -16.62 -9.19
C PHE A 367 -9.03 -17.35 -10.45
N PHE A 368 -10.03 -18.22 -10.30
CA PHE A 368 -10.58 -18.99 -11.43
C PHE A 368 -11.57 -18.19 -12.29
N THR A 369 -12.30 -17.25 -11.70
CA THR A 369 -13.28 -16.43 -12.42
C THR A 369 -12.59 -15.38 -13.31
N GLU A 370 -11.42 -14.89 -12.90
CA GLU A 370 -10.72 -13.83 -13.60
C GLU A 370 -9.39 -14.33 -14.18
N LYS A 371 -9.46 -15.07 -15.29
CA LYS A 371 -8.29 -15.64 -16.00
C LYS A 371 -7.21 -14.62 -16.40
N ARG A 372 -7.51 -13.32 -16.34
CA ARG A 372 -6.56 -12.19 -16.38
C ARG A 372 -7.18 -11.03 -15.59
N LEU A 373 -6.81 -10.87 -14.32
CA LEU A 373 -7.19 -9.72 -13.46
C LEU A 373 -6.65 -8.36 -13.96
N SER A 374 -6.10 -8.30 -15.18
CA SER A 374 -5.76 -7.07 -15.87
C SER A 374 -7.03 -6.44 -16.45
N ALA A 375 -7.68 -5.58 -15.65
CA ALA A 375 -7.81 -4.16 -15.99
C ALA A 375 -9.00 -3.46 -15.33
N LYS A 376 -10.11 -4.16 -15.06
CA LYS A 376 -11.34 -3.47 -14.62
C LYS A 376 -11.54 -3.42 -13.12
N TRP A 377 -10.99 -4.33 -12.31
CA TRP A 377 -11.08 -4.30 -10.82
C TRP A 377 -12.46 -3.96 -10.21
N GLY A 378 -13.55 -4.22 -10.94
CA GLY A 378 -14.92 -3.83 -10.54
C GLY A 378 -15.29 -2.36 -10.76
N ILE A 379 -14.39 -1.54 -11.33
CA ILE A 379 -14.61 -0.14 -11.70
C ILE A 379 -15.51 -0.09 -12.95
N SER A 380 -16.58 0.69 -12.85
CA SER A 380 -17.44 1.06 -13.96
C SER A 380 -17.41 2.58 -14.11
N LEU A 381 -16.56 3.05 -15.02
CA LEU A 381 -16.57 4.45 -15.45
C LEU A 381 -17.78 4.63 -16.36
N LYS A 382 -18.81 5.36 -15.89
CA LYS A 382 -19.87 5.80 -16.79
C LYS A 382 -19.27 6.81 -17.77
N GLN A 383 -19.50 6.63 -19.07
CA GLN A 383 -19.36 7.73 -20.02
C GLN A 383 -20.36 8.80 -19.61
N SER A 384 -19.90 9.87 -18.96
CA SER A 384 -20.70 11.08 -18.80
C SER A 384 -21.02 11.58 -20.20
N SER A 385 -22.29 11.59 -20.58
CA SER A 385 -22.77 12.12 -21.86
C SER A 385 -22.72 13.66 -21.92
N ASP A 386 -21.95 14.30 -21.05
CA ASP A 386 -21.92 15.75 -20.88
C ASP A 386 -20.45 16.21 -20.78
N GLY A 387 -19.89 16.58 -21.92
CA GLY A 387 -18.69 17.42 -22.05
C GLY A 387 -17.36 16.91 -21.47
N ASP A 388 -17.25 15.69 -20.95
CA ASP A 388 -15.97 15.15 -20.51
C ASP A 388 -15.06 14.92 -21.72
N ASP A 389 -13.85 15.48 -21.68
CA ASP A 389 -12.79 15.23 -22.63
C ASP A 389 -12.77 13.74 -23.01
N VAL A 390 -12.89 13.46 -24.31
CA VAL A 390 -12.72 12.12 -24.90
C VAL A 390 -11.37 11.49 -24.51
N PHE A 391 -10.49 12.27 -23.87
CA PHE A 391 -9.16 11.99 -23.36
C PHE A 391 -9.00 11.92 -21.84
N SER A 392 -10.05 11.63 -21.07
CA SER A 392 -9.83 11.34 -19.65
C SER A 392 -8.83 10.18 -19.49
N PRO A 393 -7.78 10.31 -18.62
CA PRO A 393 -6.73 9.31 -18.48
C PRO A 393 -7.24 7.88 -18.26
N GLY A 394 -8.40 7.75 -17.61
CA GLY A 394 -9.08 6.47 -17.41
C GLY A 394 -9.69 5.85 -18.66
N LEU A 395 -10.26 6.64 -19.58
CA LEU A 395 -10.79 6.12 -20.84
C LEU A 395 -9.67 5.60 -21.74
N LEU A 396 -8.57 6.38 -21.85
CA LEU A 396 -7.38 6.00 -22.58
C LEU A 396 -6.74 4.73 -22.00
N ALA A 397 -6.69 4.62 -20.67
CA ALA A 397 -6.25 3.41 -20.01
C ALA A 397 -7.13 2.18 -20.29
N MET A 398 -8.46 2.33 -20.34
CA MET A 398 -9.35 1.24 -20.74
C MET A 398 -9.13 0.84 -22.20
N ARG A 399 -9.01 1.80 -23.13
CA ARG A 399 -8.68 1.53 -24.54
C ARG A 399 -7.37 0.75 -24.68
N VAL A 400 -6.32 1.17 -23.96
CA VAL A 400 -5.04 0.44 -23.93
C VAL A 400 -5.22 -0.99 -23.43
N SER A 401 -6.04 -1.21 -22.39
CA SER A 401 -6.33 -2.56 -21.91
C SER A 401 -7.07 -3.41 -22.94
N ASP A 402 -8.09 -2.84 -23.57
CA ASP A 402 -8.95 -3.57 -24.48
C ASP A 402 -8.14 -3.97 -25.72
N LEU A 403 -7.33 -3.04 -26.25
CA LEU A 403 -6.39 -3.28 -27.35
C LEU A 403 -5.30 -4.29 -26.98
N SER A 404 -4.76 -4.21 -25.75
CA SER A 404 -3.81 -5.19 -25.22
C SER A 404 -4.39 -6.62 -25.24
N ARG A 405 -5.66 -6.76 -24.84
CA ARG A 405 -6.36 -8.04 -24.82
C ARG A 405 -6.65 -8.55 -26.22
N GLU A 406 -7.13 -7.69 -27.10
CA GLU A 406 -7.44 -8.02 -28.50
C GLU A 406 -6.20 -8.52 -29.25
N HIS A 407 -5.06 -7.84 -29.09
CA HIS A 407 -3.81 -8.19 -29.77
C HIS A 407 -2.89 -9.11 -28.97
N SER A 408 -3.37 -9.67 -27.85
CA SER A 408 -2.60 -10.58 -26.99
C SER A 408 -1.21 -10.03 -26.63
N LEU A 409 -1.16 -8.76 -26.23
CA LEU A 409 0.04 -8.17 -25.66
C LEU A 409 0.38 -8.88 -24.34
N SER A 410 1.67 -9.00 -24.06
CA SER A 410 2.14 -9.45 -22.74
C SER A 410 1.94 -8.36 -21.70
N PRO A 411 1.89 -8.69 -20.39
CA PRO A 411 1.73 -7.69 -19.33
C PRO A 411 2.75 -6.55 -19.43
N ARG A 412 4.00 -6.88 -19.77
CA ARG A 412 5.07 -5.89 -19.93
C ARG A 412 4.90 -5.01 -21.18
N GLU A 413 4.32 -5.55 -22.25
CA GLU A 413 4.00 -4.78 -23.45
C GLU A 413 2.83 -3.82 -23.19
N GLU A 414 1.82 -4.23 -22.40
CA GLU A 414 0.74 -3.34 -21.95
C GLU A 414 1.27 -2.18 -21.11
N GLU A 415 2.16 -2.45 -20.16
CA GLU A 415 2.79 -1.39 -19.34
C GLU A 415 3.53 -0.35 -20.19
N VAL A 416 4.28 -0.81 -21.20
CA VAL A 416 4.99 0.08 -22.14
C VAL A 416 3.98 0.85 -23.00
N LEU A 417 2.93 0.18 -23.51
CA LEU A 417 1.88 0.81 -24.31
C LEU A 417 1.14 1.90 -23.51
N GLN A 418 0.85 1.65 -22.24
CA GLN A 418 0.19 2.60 -21.35
C GLN A 418 1.02 3.88 -21.15
N LEU A 419 2.34 3.76 -21.05
CA LEU A 419 3.26 4.90 -20.96
C LEU A 419 3.42 5.63 -22.30
N LEU A 420 3.45 4.90 -23.43
CA LEU A 420 3.47 5.50 -24.77
C LEU A 420 2.20 6.33 -25.03
N ALA A 421 1.04 5.79 -24.67
CA ALA A 421 -0.26 6.44 -24.80
C ALA A 421 -0.36 7.72 -23.96
N ARG A 422 0.41 7.83 -22.87
CA ARG A 422 0.55 9.05 -22.05
C ARG A 422 1.60 10.04 -22.58
N LYS A 423 1.96 9.92 -23.86
CA LYS A 423 3.02 10.70 -24.53
C LYS A 423 4.41 10.58 -23.87
N GLY A 424 4.67 9.54 -23.07
CA GLY A 424 5.95 9.32 -22.40
C GLY A 424 7.13 9.16 -23.37
N THR A 425 8.28 9.76 -23.02
CA THR A 425 9.55 9.63 -23.75
C THR A 425 10.23 8.29 -23.46
N SER A 426 11.17 7.85 -24.31
CA SER A 426 11.93 6.61 -24.04
C SER A 426 12.64 6.67 -22.68
N THR A 427 13.24 7.80 -22.33
CA THR A 427 13.90 8.00 -21.03
C THR A 427 12.92 7.86 -19.87
N GLN A 428 11.73 8.48 -19.96
CA GLN A 428 10.71 8.31 -18.93
C GLN A 428 10.22 6.87 -18.81
N ILE A 429 10.13 6.12 -19.92
CA ILE A 429 9.74 4.71 -19.89
C ILE A 429 10.84 3.86 -19.23
N GLU A 430 12.11 4.12 -19.55
CA GLU A 430 13.27 3.47 -18.91
C GLU A 430 13.23 3.64 -17.39
N GLU A 431 13.02 4.86 -16.92
CA GLU A 431 12.99 5.18 -15.50
C GLU A 431 11.72 4.67 -14.81
N ASN A 432 10.55 4.67 -15.47
CA ASN A 432 9.30 4.19 -14.89
C ASN A 432 9.27 2.68 -14.71
N LEU A 433 9.90 1.97 -15.63
CA LEU A 433 9.88 0.52 -15.67
C LEU A 433 11.17 -0.12 -15.14
N PHE A 434 12.17 0.68 -14.76
CA PHE A 434 13.51 0.24 -14.35
C PHE A 434 14.16 -0.70 -15.38
N VAL A 435 14.21 -0.29 -16.65
CA VAL A 435 14.80 -1.07 -17.75
C VAL A 435 15.76 -0.23 -18.59
N ALA A 436 16.65 -0.90 -19.32
CA ALA A 436 17.57 -0.22 -20.24
C ALA A 436 16.86 0.24 -21.52
N ARG A 437 17.37 1.30 -22.16
CA ARG A 437 16.89 1.83 -23.45
C ARG A 437 16.69 0.79 -24.53
N GLY A 438 17.63 -0.16 -24.65
CA GLY A 438 17.53 -1.25 -25.62
C GLY A 438 16.31 -2.14 -25.38
N THR A 439 15.97 -2.39 -24.12
CA THR A 439 14.78 -3.16 -23.72
C THR A 439 13.49 -2.41 -24.07
N VAL A 440 13.44 -1.09 -23.83
CA VAL A 440 12.28 -0.26 -24.23
C VAL A 440 12.08 -0.32 -25.75
N LYS A 441 13.13 -0.09 -26.55
CA LYS A 441 13.05 -0.19 -28.02
C LYS A 441 12.55 -1.55 -28.49
N ALA A 442 13.02 -2.64 -27.87
CA ALA A 442 12.58 -3.99 -28.21
C ALA A 442 11.09 -4.22 -27.89
N HIS A 443 10.59 -3.73 -26.76
CA HIS A 443 9.17 -3.79 -26.43
C HIS A 443 8.33 -2.93 -27.39
N THR A 444 8.73 -1.68 -27.65
CA THR A 444 8.03 -0.79 -28.60
C THR A 444 7.93 -1.42 -30.00
N SER A 445 9.02 -2.00 -30.51
CA SER A 445 9.02 -2.68 -31.81
C SER A 445 8.05 -3.88 -31.85
N ARG A 446 7.98 -4.68 -30.78
CA ARG A 446 7.03 -5.80 -30.68
C ARG A 446 5.59 -5.33 -30.61
N ILE A 447 5.32 -4.25 -29.86
CA ILE A 447 4.00 -3.63 -29.77
C ILE A 447 3.57 -3.17 -31.16
N TYR A 448 4.40 -2.40 -31.86
CA TYR A 448 4.13 -1.91 -33.22
C TYR A 448 3.81 -3.07 -34.18
N ARG A 449 4.62 -4.13 -34.16
CA ARG A 449 4.36 -5.32 -34.96
C ARG A 449 3.05 -6.05 -34.62
N LYS A 450 2.68 -6.14 -33.34
CA LYS A 450 1.45 -6.82 -32.90
C LYS A 450 0.18 -6.00 -33.18
N LEU A 451 0.30 -4.67 -33.10
CA LEU A 451 -0.79 -3.73 -33.40
C LEU A 451 -0.89 -3.40 -34.90
N GLY A 452 0.12 -3.73 -35.69
CA GLY A 452 0.15 -3.42 -37.12
C GLY A 452 0.41 -1.95 -37.44
N VAL A 453 1.01 -1.20 -36.50
CA VAL A 453 1.37 0.21 -36.68
C VAL A 453 2.87 0.37 -36.94
N HIS A 454 3.25 1.39 -37.69
CA HIS A 454 4.63 1.65 -38.12
C HIS A 454 5.22 2.92 -37.51
N SER A 455 4.38 3.78 -36.93
CA SER A 455 4.79 5.05 -36.33
C SER A 455 4.11 5.29 -34.98
N ARG A 456 4.65 6.26 -34.23
CA ARG A 456 4.05 6.71 -32.97
C ARG A 456 2.73 7.46 -33.22
N ASP A 457 2.62 8.12 -34.36
CA ASP A 457 1.43 8.86 -34.76
C ASP A 457 0.30 7.90 -35.15
N GLU A 458 0.60 6.84 -35.91
CA GLU A 458 -0.37 5.75 -36.17
C GLU A 458 -0.84 5.06 -34.87
N LEU A 459 0.06 4.90 -33.89
CA LEU A 459 -0.34 4.39 -32.58
C LEU A 459 -1.32 5.34 -31.88
N TYR A 460 -1.09 6.65 -31.96
CA TYR A 460 -1.96 7.66 -31.38
C TYR A 460 -3.31 7.71 -32.08
N GLU A 461 -3.33 7.64 -33.40
CA GLU A 461 -4.56 7.51 -34.18
C GLU A 461 -5.35 6.25 -33.80
N LEU A 462 -4.68 5.11 -33.66
CA LEU A 462 -5.32 3.85 -33.23
C LEU A 462 -5.93 3.95 -31.81
N LEU A 463 -5.28 4.68 -30.91
CA LEU A 463 -5.80 4.96 -29.57
C LEU A 463 -6.81 6.12 -29.55
N GLY A 464 -6.99 6.78 -30.69
CA GLY A 464 -7.82 7.95 -30.90
C GLY A 464 -7.33 9.19 -30.17
N ILE A 465 -6.01 9.35 -29.98
CA ILE A 465 -5.29 10.49 -29.36
C ILE A 465 -4.99 11.53 -30.43
N GLU A 466 -5.64 12.69 -30.38
CA GLU A 466 -5.31 13.84 -31.23
C GLU A 466 -4.12 14.65 -30.65
N ASP A 467 -3.44 15.42 -31.51
CA ASP A 467 -2.18 16.09 -31.20
C ASP A 467 -2.27 17.21 -30.16
#